data_AF-A0A959WGV0-F1
#
_entry.id   AF-A0A959WGV0-F1
#
_cell.length_a   1.000
_cell.length_b   1.000
_cell.length_c   1.000
_cell.angle_alpha   90.00
_cell.angle_beta   90.00
_cell.angle_gamma   90.00
#
_symmetry.space_group_name_H-M   'P 1'
#
loop_
_entity.id
_entity.type
_entity.pdbx_description
1 polymer ?
#
loop_
_entity_poly.entity_id
_entity_poly.type
_entity_poly.pdbx_seq_one_letter_code
_entity_poly.pdbx_strand_id
1 'polypeptide(L)'
;MPIGPGFPKALLNIGNSNFAPVAAAGSAGTVNVSSPTNINQDPMFAGSGDFNLLPGSPSIDAGNPASTLTTDFAGDPRPRDGDGDGSSLPDQGAYEFQPTCATMPSACPVDSTAPKLSKVKFRFRQGKGGALRFRLSEKATVKVRFTPIRKKGKRKVVKITRKGKQGANVIKLGRFRLRAGR
;
A
#
# COMPACT_ATOMS: atom_id res chain seq x y z
N MET A 1 1.88 -43.75 49.62
CA MET A 1 0.60 -43.41 48.97
C MET A 1 0.68 -43.83 47.51
N PRO A 2 -0.27 -44.62 46.99
CA PRO A 2 -0.27 -44.99 45.58
C PRO A 2 -0.66 -43.76 44.74
N ILE A 3 0.22 -43.37 43.83
CA ILE A 3 -0.07 -42.41 42.76
C ILE A 3 -1.13 -43.08 41.86
N GLY A 4 -2.33 -42.51 41.78
CA GLY A 4 -3.45 -43.05 40.97
C GLY A 4 -3.13 -43.12 39.47
N PRO A 5 -3.94 -43.83 38.67
CA PRO A 5 -3.64 -44.10 37.27
C PRO A 5 -3.86 -42.84 36.44
N GLY A 6 -2.78 -42.12 36.17
CA GLY A 6 -2.80 -40.96 35.28
C GLY A 6 -1.43 -40.30 35.24
N PHE A 7 -0.65 -40.60 34.21
CA PHE A 7 0.59 -39.85 33.97
C PHE A 7 0.25 -38.38 33.66
N PRO A 8 1.04 -37.41 34.14
CA PRO A 8 0.86 -36.01 33.78
C PRO A 8 1.10 -35.80 32.28
N LYS A 9 0.26 -34.99 31.63
CA LYS A 9 0.42 -34.63 30.21
C LYS A 9 1.52 -33.58 30.08
N ALA A 10 2.54 -33.86 29.27
CA ALA A 10 3.47 -32.84 28.80
C ALA A 10 2.90 -32.19 27.53
N LEU A 11 2.75 -30.86 27.55
CA LEU A 11 2.35 -30.05 26.39
C LEU A 11 3.60 -29.41 25.80
N LEU A 12 3.87 -29.68 24.53
CA LEU A 12 4.90 -29.00 23.76
C LEU A 12 4.21 -28.13 22.70
N ASN A 13 4.25 -26.81 22.90
CA ASN A 13 3.75 -25.84 21.94
C ASN A 13 4.90 -25.37 21.06
N ILE A 14 4.86 -25.70 19.77
CA ILE A 14 5.85 -25.25 18.79
C ILE A 14 5.18 -24.16 17.95
N GLY A 15 5.77 -22.97 17.94
CA GLY A 15 5.32 -21.84 17.12
C GLY A 15 6.52 -21.10 16.55
N ASN A 16 6.32 -20.41 15.43
CA ASN A 16 7.35 -19.65 14.72
C ASN A 16 8.55 -20.51 14.29
N SER A 17 8.31 -21.77 13.93
CA SER A 17 9.32 -22.73 13.47
C SER A 17 9.24 -22.89 11.95
N ASN A 18 10.40 -23.01 11.30
CA ASN A 18 10.53 -23.37 9.88
C ASN A 18 10.79 -24.87 9.66
N PHE A 19 10.75 -25.68 10.72
CA PHE A 19 10.84 -27.14 10.66
C PHE A 19 9.47 -27.78 10.79
N ALA A 20 9.17 -28.76 9.94
CA ALA A 20 8.05 -29.66 10.14
C ALA A 20 8.28 -30.46 11.43
N PRO A 21 7.42 -30.33 12.44
CA PRO A 21 7.55 -31.12 13.66
C PRO A 21 7.26 -32.58 13.34
N VAL A 22 8.29 -33.44 13.44
CA VAL A 22 8.11 -34.89 13.38
C VAL A 22 7.57 -35.32 14.75
N ALA A 23 6.28 -35.64 14.83
CA ALA A 23 5.76 -36.36 15.97
C ALA A 23 6.45 -37.74 15.99
N ALA A 24 7.31 -38.00 16.98
CA ALA A 24 7.86 -39.33 17.17
C ALA A 24 6.69 -40.29 17.47
N ALA A 25 6.46 -41.26 16.58
CA ALA A 25 5.45 -42.29 16.80
C ALA A 25 5.78 -43.04 18.11
N GLY A 26 4.97 -42.84 19.15
CA GLY A 26 5.13 -43.54 20.44
C GLY A 26 5.13 -42.66 21.70
N SER A 27 5.10 -41.33 21.60
CA SER A 27 4.94 -40.47 22.78
C SER A 27 3.45 -40.19 23.07
N ALA A 28 3.00 -40.41 24.30
CA ALA A 28 1.64 -40.08 24.75
C ALA A 28 1.41 -38.55 24.93
N GLY A 29 2.40 -37.71 24.62
CA GLY A 29 2.28 -36.26 24.62
C GLY A 29 1.63 -35.72 23.35
N THR A 30 0.75 -34.73 23.48
CA THR A 30 0.19 -34.00 22.33
C THR A 30 1.15 -32.87 21.94
N VAL A 31 1.67 -32.90 20.71
CA VAL A 31 2.38 -31.75 20.10
C VAL A 31 1.38 -30.94 19.30
N ASN A 32 1.15 -29.69 19.69
CA ASN A 32 0.28 -28.79 18.93
C ASN A 32 1.09 -28.18 17.78
N VAL A 33 0.93 -28.77 16.60
CA VAL A 33 1.61 -28.38 15.36
C VAL A 33 0.77 -27.47 14.47
N SER A 34 -0.51 -27.31 14.82
CA SER A 34 -1.50 -26.49 14.12
C SER A 34 -1.59 -25.06 14.66
N SER A 35 -0.52 -24.58 15.30
CA SER A 35 -0.46 -23.17 15.72
C SER A 35 -0.51 -22.28 14.48
N PRO A 36 -1.28 -21.17 14.46
CA PRO A 36 -1.26 -20.19 13.37
C PRO A 36 0.13 -19.64 13.06
N THR A 37 1.05 -19.74 14.03
CA THR A 37 2.44 -19.31 13.93
C THR A 37 3.37 -20.35 13.29
N ASN A 38 2.87 -21.51 12.87
CA ASN A 38 3.65 -22.51 12.15
C ASN A 38 3.11 -22.63 10.72
N ILE A 39 3.97 -22.45 9.72
CA ILE A 39 3.55 -22.61 8.33
C ILE A 39 3.61 -24.10 7.93
N ASN A 40 2.53 -24.60 7.36
CA ASN A 40 2.47 -25.90 6.67
C ASN A 40 2.00 -25.69 5.22
N GLN A 41 2.58 -24.69 4.58
CA GLN A 41 2.30 -24.27 3.21
C GLN A 41 3.64 -24.03 2.51
N ASP A 42 3.63 -23.99 1.18
CA ASP A 42 4.82 -23.66 0.40
C ASP A 42 5.31 -22.24 0.79
N PRO A 43 6.55 -22.08 1.28
CA PRO A 43 7.11 -20.77 1.59
C PRO A 43 7.35 -19.90 0.36
N MET A 44 7.14 -20.40 -0.86
CA MET A 44 7.28 -19.67 -2.11
C MET A 44 8.66 -19.03 -2.25
N PHE A 45 9.71 -19.84 -2.12
CA PHE A 45 11.08 -19.39 -2.41
C PHE A 45 11.26 -19.07 -3.90
N ALA A 46 12.10 -18.08 -4.20
CA ALA A 46 12.37 -17.64 -5.57
C ALA A 46 12.98 -18.74 -6.45
N GLY A 47 13.73 -19.69 -5.87
CA GLY A 47 14.23 -20.85 -6.60
C GLY A 47 15.12 -21.79 -5.79
N SER A 48 15.69 -22.78 -6.48
CA SER A 48 16.66 -23.69 -5.86
C SER A 48 17.94 -22.94 -5.50
N GLY A 49 18.26 -22.87 -4.21
CA GLY A 49 19.40 -22.10 -3.69
C GLY A 49 19.15 -20.59 -3.55
N ASP A 50 17.99 -20.10 -4.01
CA ASP A 50 17.52 -18.74 -3.81
C ASP A 50 16.34 -18.77 -2.83
N PHE A 51 16.66 -18.58 -1.55
CA PHE A 51 15.70 -18.66 -0.44
C PHE A 51 15.03 -17.31 -0.13
N ASN A 52 15.11 -16.34 -1.04
CA ASN A 52 14.29 -15.14 -0.96
C ASN A 52 12.82 -15.50 -1.13
N LEU A 53 11.95 -14.85 -0.35
CA LEU A 53 10.50 -15.06 -0.44
C LEU A 53 9.92 -14.31 -1.65
N LEU A 54 8.97 -14.94 -2.33
CA LEU A 54 8.18 -14.29 -3.37
C LEU A 54 7.00 -13.51 -2.75
N PRO A 55 6.48 -12.48 -3.46
CA PRO A 55 5.31 -11.73 -2.99
C PRO A 55 4.12 -12.66 -2.71
N GLY A 56 3.48 -12.47 -1.56
CA GLY A 56 2.33 -13.29 -1.13
C GLY A 56 2.71 -14.63 -0.46
N SER A 57 4.00 -14.85 -0.17
CA SER A 57 4.45 -16.00 0.62
C SER A 57 3.76 -16.06 1.98
N PRO A 58 3.31 -17.24 2.44
CA PRO A 58 2.78 -17.42 3.80
C PRO A 58 3.85 -17.27 4.89
N SER A 59 5.13 -17.13 4.52
CA SER A 59 6.24 -16.91 5.45
C SER A 59 6.51 -15.43 5.73
N ILE A 60 5.89 -14.53 4.96
CA ILE A 60 6.01 -13.08 5.16
C ILE A 60 5.28 -12.69 6.44
N ASP A 61 5.89 -11.83 7.27
CA ASP A 61 5.36 -11.32 8.54
C ASP A 61 4.88 -12.42 9.51
N ALA A 62 5.42 -13.65 9.40
CA ALA A 62 4.94 -14.82 10.13
C ALA A 62 5.92 -15.31 11.22
N GLY A 63 7.06 -14.66 11.38
CA GLY A 63 8.12 -15.03 12.32
C GLY A 63 7.86 -14.59 13.75
N ASN A 64 8.80 -14.93 14.63
CA ASN A 64 8.65 -14.67 16.06
C ASN A 64 8.73 -13.17 16.37
N PRO A 65 7.68 -12.50 16.91
CA PRO A 65 7.72 -11.09 17.28
C PRO A 65 8.76 -10.75 18.35
N ALA A 66 9.22 -11.74 19.12
CA ALA A 66 10.27 -11.56 20.13
C ALA A 66 11.70 -11.61 19.56
N SER A 67 11.86 -11.78 18.24
CA SER A 67 13.18 -11.74 17.60
C SER A 67 13.86 -10.39 17.84
N THR A 68 15.13 -10.42 18.20
CA THR A 68 15.97 -9.22 18.39
C THR A 68 16.90 -8.97 17.20
N LEU A 69 16.81 -9.79 16.14
CA LEU A 69 17.61 -9.62 14.93
C LEU A 69 17.17 -8.35 14.19
N THR A 70 18.15 -7.52 13.85
CA THR A 70 17.94 -6.27 13.11
C THR A 70 18.28 -6.38 11.63
N THR A 71 18.93 -7.49 11.24
CA THR A 71 19.34 -7.78 9.86
C THR A 71 19.13 -9.26 9.54
N ASP A 72 18.93 -9.55 8.26
CA ASP A 72 18.82 -10.90 7.72
C ASP A 72 20.18 -11.44 7.21
N PHE A 73 20.16 -12.59 6.54
CA PHE A 73 21.38 -13.21 5.99
C PHE A 73 22.03 -12.38 4.87
N ALA A 74 21.25 -11.61 4.09
CA ALA A 74 21.77 -10.71 3.05
C ALA A 74 22.30 -9.38 3.63
N GLY A 75 22.06 -9.12 4.91
CA GLY A 75 22.37 -7.85 5.58
C GLY A 75 21.26 -6.81 5.41
N ASP A 76 20.09 -7.20 4.91
CA ASP A 76 18.93 -6.33 4.76
C ASP A 76 18.23 -6.10 6.10
N PRO A 77 17.56 -4.95 6.30
CA PRO A 77 16.84 -4.65 7.54
C PRO A 77 15.72 -5.63 7.84
N ARG A 78 15.56 -5.96 9.12
CA ARG A 78 14.52 -6.85 9.67
C ARG A 78 14.03 -6.32 11.03
N PRO A 79 12.72 -6.35 11.34
CA PRO A 79 11.62 -6.72 10.44
C PRO A 79 11.25 -5.61 9.45
N ARG A 80 10.61 -5.99 8.34
CA ARG A 80 9.90 -5.07 7.44
C ARG A 80 8.45 -5.47 7.30
N ASP A 81 7.58 -4.47 7.16
CA ASP A 81 6.17 -4.65 6.81
C ASP A 81 6.06 -5.17 5.36
N GLY A 82 6.00 -6.49 5.22
CA GLY A 82 6.04 -7.20 3.94
C GLY A 82 4.68 -7.35 3.27
N ASP A 83 3.59 -7.33 4.04
CA ASP A 83 2.20 -7.40 3.56
C ASP A 83 1.47 -6.04 3.47
N GLY A 84 2.10 -4.97 3.95
CA GLY A 84 1.64 -3.60 3.86
C GLY A 84 0.45 -3.27 4.75
N ASP A 85 0.20 -4.05 5.82
CA ASP A 85 -0.88 -3.82 6.76
C ASP A 85 -0.56 -2.75 7.84
N GLY A 86 0.70 -2.29 7.89
CA GLY A 86 1.20 -1.30 8.83
C GLY A 86 1.78 -1.88 10.12
N SER A 87 1.77 -3.20 10.27
CA SER A 87 2.54 -3.98 11.24
C SER A 87 3.78 -4.55 10.56
N SER A 88 4.84 -4.80 11.33
CA SER A 88 6.04 -5.45 10.81
C SER A 88 6.43 -6.56 11.78
N LEU A 89 6.40 -7.80 11.30
CA LEU A 89 6.90 -8.96 11.99
C LEU A 89 8.09 -9.52 11.18
N PRO A 90 9.06 -10.17 11.83
CA PRO A 90 10.12 -10.82 11.07
C PRO A 90 9.51 -11.89 10.17
N ASP A 91 10.07 -12.16 9.00
CA ASP A 91 9.62 -13.27 8.17
C ASP A 91 10.02 -14.62 8.80
N GLN A 92 9.47 -15.73 8.33
CA GLN A 92 10.01 -17.05 8.67
C GLN A 92 11.14 -17.41 7.71
N GLY A 93 12.36 -17.53 8.25
CA GLY A 93 13.54 -17.93 7.49
C GLY A 93 14.76 -17.04 7.70
N ALA A 94 15.74 -17.23 6.82
CA ALA A 94 17.03 -16.55 6.85
C ALA A 94 17.03 -15.21 6.12
N TYR A 95 16.13 -15.02 5.16
CA TYR A 95 15.98 -13.80 4.37
C TYR A 95 14.69 -13.09 4.73
N GLU A 96 14.73 -11.76 4.74
CA GLU A 96 13.56 -10.90 4.93
C GLU A 96 13.11 -10.34 3.58
N PHE A 97 11.84 -10.52 3.25
CA PHE A 97 11.20 -9.98 2.07
C PHE A 97 11.35 -8.46 2.05
N GLN A 98 11.93 -7.95 0.97
CA GLN A 98 12.09 -6.52 0.74
C GLN A 98 10.95 -6.02 -0.16
N PRO A 99 9.83 -5.51 0.39
CA PRO A 99 8.73 -5.01 -0.40
C PRO A 99 9.19 -3.82 -1.25
N THR A 100 8.87 -3.89 -2.54
CA THR A 100 9.09 -2.80 -3.49
C THR A 100 7.76 -2.31 -4.00
N CYS A 101 7.76 -1.13 -4.61
CA CYS A 101 6.54 -0.62 -5.24
C CYS A 101 5.94 -1.50 -6.35
N ALA A 102 6.76 -2.36 -6.96
CA ALA A 102 6.29 -3.30 -7.98
C ALA A 102 5.63 -4.54 -7.35
N THR A 103 6.15 -5.00 -6.21
CA THR A 103 5.67 -6.20 -5.52
C THR A 103 4.53 -5.90 -4.55
N MET A 104 4.52 -4.70 -3.96
CA MET A 104 3.55 -4.24 -2.97
C MET A 104 3.11 -2.78 -3.24
N PRO A 105 2.11 -2.56 -4.11
CA PRO A 105 1.63 -1.21 -4.44
C PRO A 105 1.04 -0.46 -3.24
N SER A 106 0.52 -1.16 -2.24
CA SER A 106 -0.01 -0.58 -0.99
C SER A 106 1.07 0.07 -0.13
N ALA A 107 2.28 -0.50 -0.13
CA ALA A 107 3.44 0.03 0.60
C ALA A 107 4.06 1.26 -0.10
N CYS A 108 3.67 1.56 -1.35
CA CYS A 108 4.11 2.78 -2.00
C CYS A 108 3.50 4.01 -1.31
N PRO A 109 4.27 5.10 -1.15
CA PRO A 109 3.68 6.37 -0.79
C PRO A 109 2.67 6.77 -1.87
N VAL A 110 1.39 6.64 -1.55
CA VAL A 110 0.32 7.22 -2.36
C VAL A 110 0.52 8.72 -2.28
N ASP A 111 0.68 9.38 -3.42
CA ASP A 111 0.73 10.84 -3.47
C ASP A 111 -0.61 11.41 -2.97
N SER A 112 -0.65 11.63 -1.66
CA SER A 112 -1.76 12.20 -0.92
C SER A 112 -1.72 13.73 -0.95
N THR A 113 -0.65 14.30 -1.48
CA THR A 113 -0.51 15.75 -1.57
C THR A 113 -1.30 16.24 -2.78
N ALA A 114 -2.40 16.94 -2.53
CA ALA A 114 -3.17 17.52 -3.61
C ALA A 114 -2.28 18.46 -4.48
N PRO A 115 -2.38 18.36 -5.81
CA PRO A 115 -1.56 19.18 -6.70
C PRO A 115 -1.84 20.68 -6.48
N LYS A 116 -0.79 21.44 -6.22
CA LYS A 116 -0.85 22.87 -5.93
C LYS A 116 -1.14 23.66 -7.22
N LEU A 117 -2.16 24.51 -7.15
CA LEU A 117 -2.53 25.43 -8.22
C LEU A 117 -2.04 26.85 -7.88
N SER A 118 -1.26 27.47 -8.76
CA SER A 118 -0.71 28.82 -8.53
C SER A 118 -0.83 29.73 -9.76
N LYS A 119 -0.66 31.04 -9.55
CA LYS A 119 -0.68 32.09 -10.59
C LYS A 119 -1.93 32.04 -11.49
N VAL A 120 -3.08 31.76 -10.89
CA VAL A 120 -4.36 31.64 -11.60
C VAL A 120 -4.80 33.02 -12.11
N LYS A 121 -4.90 33.17 -13.43
CA LYS A 121 -5.35 34.40 -14.08
C LYS A 121 -6.39 34.06 -15.14
N PHE A 122 -7.58 34.63 -14.99
CA PHE A 122 -8.63 34.54 -15.99
C PHE A 122 -8.74 35.85 -16.77
N ARG A 123 -8.69 35.79 -18.09
CA ARG A 123 -8.96 36.95 -18.97
C ARG A 123 -10.13 36.62 -19.88
N PHE A 124 -11.13 37.49 -19.92
CA PHE A 124 -12.28 37.36 -20.80
C PHE A 124 -12.42 38.61 -21.67
N ARG A 125 -12.73 38.42 -22.95
CA ARG A 125 -13.05 39.47 -23.91
C ARG A 125 -14.39 39.15 -24.55
N GLN A 126 -15.34 40.07 -24.41
CA GLN A 126 -16.66 39.94 -25.04
C GLN A 126 -16.50 39.71 -26.55
N GLY A 127 -17.24 38.75 -27.11
CA GLY A 127 -17.16 38.34 -28.52
C GLY A 127 -15.95 37.47 -28.89
N LYS A 128 -14.86 37.46 -28.11
CA LYS A 128 -13.64 36.66 -28.39
C LYS A 128 -13.46 35.46 -27.45
N GLY A 129 -14.18 35.41 -26.33
CA GLY A 129 -14.10 34.32 -25.35
C GLY A 129 -13.11 34.62 -24.23
N GLY A 130 -12.62 33.58 -23.54
CA GLY A 130 -11.73 33.74 -22.39
C GLY A 130 -10.54 32.80 -22.40
N ALA A 131 -9.54 33.09 -21.58
CA ALA A 131 -8.41 32.21 -21.35
C ALA A 131 -8.11 32.17 -19.84
N LEU A 132 -8.11 30.97 -19.28
CA LEU A 132 -7.63 30.71 -17.93
C LEU A 132 -6.18 30.25 -18.01
N ARG A 133 -5.28 30.98 -17.35
CA ARG A 133 -3.86 30.66 -17.23
C ARG A 133 -3.57 30.26 -15.78
N PHE A 134 -2.78 29.22 -15.56
CA PHE A 134 -2.42 28.75 -14.23
C PHE A 134 -1.12 27.94 -14.27
N ARG A 135 -0.55 27.64 -13.11
CA ARG A 135 0.55 26.70 -12.92
C ARG A 135 0.15 25.55 -12.01
N LEU A 136 0.64 24.35 -12.32
CA LEU A 136 0.49 23.14 -11.49
C LEU A 136 1.84 22.69 -10.93
N SER A 137 1.85 22.16 -9.70
CA SER A 137 3.00 21.49 -9.09
C SER A 137 3.41 20.23 -9.84
N GLU A 138 2.45 19.47 -10.38
CA GLU A 138 2.67 18.28 -11.19
C GLU A 138 1.60 18.09 -12.28
N LYS A 139 1.66 16.96 -12.99
CA LYS A 139 0.62 16.58 -13.95
C LYS A 139 -0.66 16.25 -13.19
N ALA A 140 -1.74 16.98 -13.47
CA ALA A 140 -3.01 16.81 -12.77
C ALA A 140 -4.21 17.06 -13.67
N THR A 141 -5.36 16.49 -13.32
CA THR A 141 -6.64 16.81 -13.98
C THR A 141 -7.29 18.00 -13.30
N VAL A 142 -7.43 19.11 -14.02
CA VAL A 142 -8.01 20.35 -13.50
C VAL A 142 -9.49 20.41 -13.86
N LYS A 143 -10.35 20.51 -12.84
CA LYS A 143 -11.79 20.77 -12.99
C LYS A 143 -12.07 22.23 -12.65
N VAL A 144 -12.54 22.99 -13.63
CA VAL A 144 -12.88 24.41 -13.49
C VAL A 144 -14.39 24.58 -13.59
N ARG A 145 -14.98 25.33 -12.66
CA ARG A 145 -16.40 25.68 -12.65
C ARG A 145 -16.55 27.19 -12.71
N PHE A 146 -17.15 27.68 -13.79
CA PHE A 146 -17.53 29.08 -13.94
C PHE A 146 -19.01 29.24 -13.58
N THR A 147 -19.27 29.90 -12.44
CA THR A 147 -20.64 30.18 -11.97
C THR A 147 -21.00 31.64 -12.29
N PRO A 148 -22.15 31.90 -12.94
CA PRO A 148 -22.62 33.27 -13.18
C PRO A 148 -22.95 34.01 -11.86
N ILE A 149 -22.56 35.29 -11.77
CA ILE A 149 -22.81 36.15 -10.58
C ILE A 149 -24.31 36.32 -10.30
N ARG A 150 -25.13 36.43 -11.35
CA ARG A 150 -26.61 36.48 -11.26
C ARG A 150 -27.22 35.44 -12.20
N LYS A 151 -28.09 34.58 -11.67
CA LYS A 151 -28.98 33.70 -12.44
C LYS A 151 -30.14 34.51 -13.04
N LYS A 152 -29.86 35.40 -14.00
CA LYS A 152 -30.90 36.07 -14.78
C LYS A 152 -31.00 35.39 -16.15
N GLY A 153 -32.15 34.79 -16.45
CA GLY A 153 -32.44 34.13 -17.73
C GLY A 153 -31.58 32.88 -18.02
N LYS A 154 -31.23 32.67 -19.30
CA LYS A 154 -30.57 31.44 -19.84
C LYS A 154 -29.07 31.27 -19.47
N ARG A 155 -28.55 31.91 -18.42
CA ARG A 155 -27.12 31.82 -18.05
C ARG A 155 -26.81 30.49 -17.33
N LYS A 156 -26.02 29.62 -17.97
CA LYS A 156 -25.67 28.29 -17.43
C LYS A 156 -24.29 28.29 -16.76
N VAL A 157 -24.12 27.42 -15.77
CA VAL A 157 -22.82 27.09 -15.19
C VAL A 157 -21.98 26.35 -16.24
N VAL A 158 -20.72 26.73 -16.38
CA VAL A 158 -19.80 26.06 -17.30
C VAL A 158 -18.78 25.27 -16.52
N LYS A 159 -18.77 23.95 -16.72
CA LYS A 159 -17.79 23.02 -16.15
C LYS A 159 -16.81 22.60 -17.23
N ILE A 160 -15.52 22.60 -16.91
CA ILE A 160 -14.46 22.22 -17.84
C ILE A 160 -13.48 21.34 -17.10
N THR A 161 -13.22 20.17 -17.65
CA THR A 161 -12.20 19.24 -17.16
C THR A 161 -11.10 19.16 -18.21
N ARG A 162 -9.84 19.40 -17.81
CA ARG A 162 -8.67 19.27 -18.68
C ARG A 162 -7.49 18.68 -17.93
N LYS A 163 -6.80 17.74 -18.55
CA LYS A 163 -5.47 17.30 -18.10
C LYS A 163 -4.48 18.45 -18.29
N GLY A 164 -3.71 18.77 -17.26
CA GLY A 164 -2.67 19.79 -17.25
C GLY A 164 -1.30 19.16 -17.02
N LYS A 165 -0.26 19.78 -17.57
CA LYS A 165 1.13 19.40 -17.32
C LYS A 165 1.68 20.11 -16.08
N GLN A 166 2.78 19.62 -15.53
CA GLN A 166 3.55 20.38 -14.55
C GLN A 166 3.96 21.74 -15.12
N GLY A 167 3.90 22.79 -14.30
CA GLY A 167 4.23 24.15 -14.71
C GLY A 167 3.07 24.85 -15.43
N ALA A 168 3.36 25.67 -16.45
CA ALA A 168 2.39 26.61 -17.03
C ALA A 168 1.37 25.94 -17.97
N ASN A 169 0.09 26.27 -17.75
CA ASN A 169 -1.05 25.75 -18.51
C ASN A 169 -2.02 26.88 -18.91
N VAL A 170 -2.71 26.68 -20.04
CA VAL A 170 -3.72 27.60 -20.55
C VAL A 170 -4.95 26.83 -21.03
N ILE A 171 -6.12 27.16 -20.49
CA ILE A 171 -7.42 26.68 -20.97
C ILE A 171 -8.09 27.82 -21.74
N LYS A 172 -8.19 27.67 -23.06
CA LYS A 172 -8.94 28.60 -23.91
C LYS A 172 -10.44 28.27 -23.87
N LEU A 173 -11.26 29.29 -23.73
CA LEU A 173 -12.72 29.26 -23.70
C LEU A 173 -13.24 29.97 -24.95
N GLY A 174 -14.01 29.25 -25.76
CA GLY A 174 -14.59 29.82 -26.98
C GLY A 174 -15.59 30.94 -26.71
N ARG A 175 -15.81 31.79 -27.73
CA ARG A 175 -16.65 33.01 -27.69
C ARG A 175 -18.07 32.84 -27.15
N PHE A 176 -18.66 31.65 -27.25
CA PHE A 176 -20.03 31.36 -26.80
C PHE A 176 -20.10 30.65 -25.46
N ARG A 177 -18.96 30.25 -24.87
CA ARG A 177 -18.98 29.48 -23.63
C ARG A 177 -19.24 30.34 -22.40
N LEU A 178 -18.81 31.60 -22.38
CA LEU A 178 -19.08 32.53 -21.27
C LEU A 178 -19.64 33.84 -21.81
N ARG A 179 -20.54 34.47 -21.03
CA ARG A 179 -21.10 35.80 -21.30
C ARG A 179 -20.68 36.73 -20.16
N ALA A 180 -20.33 37.98 -20.47
CA ALA A 180 -19.95 38.98 -19.46
C ALA A 180 -21.12 39.20 -18.46
N GLY A 181 -20.77 39.26 -17.17
CA GLY A 181 -21.64 39.85 -16.16
C GLY A 181 -21.60 41.36 -16.34
N ARG A 182 -22.78 41.99 -16.42
CA ARG A 182 -22.95 43.44 -16.27
C ARG A 182 -23.39 43.67 -14.83
#